data_AF-A0A8H6C269-F1
#
_entry.id   AF-A0A8H6C269-F1
#
_cell.length_a   1.000
_cell.length_b   1.000
_cell.length_c   1.000
_cell.angle_alpha   90.00
_cell.angle_beta   90.00
_cell.angle_gamma   90.00
#
_symmetry.space_group_name_H-M   'P 1'
#
loop_
_entity.id
_entity.type
_entity.pdbx_description
1 polymer ?
#
loop_
_entity_poly.entity_id
_entity_poly.type
_entity_poly.pdbx_seq_one_letter_code
_entity_poly.pdbx_strand_id
1 'polypeptide(L)'
;MKYALVLLLSLVNALKYVPFDKTQLDPSSVFEQFDYPSLNSSPWQVSTAKKFDEGRDEIVRYSGEWKIESSTSKYPGLEGDLGLVMKSRASHYAISYKLPHEVTNTNPNNNKTQDLVLQYEFTFRL
;
A
#
# COMPACT_ATOMS: atom_id res chain seq x y z
N MET A 1 9.31 55.98 10.56
CA MET A 1 8.82 54.73 11.18
C MET A 1 8.24 53.86 10.07
N LYS A 2 8.98 52.84 9.61
CA LYS A 2 8.48 51.86 8.62
C LYS A 2 8.49 50.51 9.33
N TYR A 3 7.30 50.01 9.67
CA TYR A 3 7.15 48.66 10.20
C TYR A 3 7.45 47.68 9.07
N ALA A 4 8.54 46.93 9.20
CA ALA A 4 8.83 45.80 8.33
C ALA A 4 7.93 44.64 8.79
N LEU A 5 6.88 44.37 8.00
CA LEU A 5 6.07 43.17 8.12
C LEU A 5 6.93 41.99 7.66
N VAL A 6 7.59 41.32 8.60
CA VAL A 6 8.30 40.06 8.34
C VAL A 6 7.24 38.98 8.17
N LEU A 7 6.99 38.59 6.93
CA LEU A 7 6.19 37.42 6.58
C LEU A 7 6.95 36.18 7.05
N LEU A 8 6.54 35.61 8.19
CA LEU A 8 6.93 34.26 8.60
C LEU A 8 6.28 33.27 7.62
N LEU A 9 6.95 32.98 6.51
CA LEU A 9 6.69 31.73 5.79
C LEU A 9 7.23 30.61 6.67
N SER A 10 6.37 29.94 7.42
CA SER A 10 6.71 28.63 7.95
C SER A 10 6.96 27.70 6.76
N LEU A 11 8.20 27.29 6.59
CA LEU A 11 8.53 26.16 5.73
C LEU A 11 7.83 24.94 6.36
N VAL A 12 6.67 24.58 5.81
CA VAL A 12 6.03 23.30 6.12
C VAL A 12 6.90 22.24 5.47
N ASN A 13 7.93 21.78 6.19
CA ASN A 13 8.68 20.61 5.78
C ASN A 13 7.75 19.41 5.92
N ALA A 14 7.64 18.61 4.86
CA ALA A 14 6.93 17.33 4.94
C ALA A 14 7.61 16.45 5.99
N LEU A 15 6.82 15.75 6.79
CA LEU A 15 7.36 14.81 7.78
C LEU A 15 8.04 13.66 7.01
N LYS A 16 9.29 13.36 7.35
CA LYS A 16 10.04 12.28 6.70
C LYS A 16 9.47 10.92 7.10
N TYR A 17 9.39 10.01 6.14
CA TYR A 17 9.02 8.63 6.38
C TYR A 17 10.05 7.93 7.26
N VAL A 18 9.57 7.21 8.27
CA VAL A 18 10.33 6.28 9.09
C VAL A 18 9.51 4.99 9.18
N PRO A 19 10.09 3.82 8.87
CA PRO A 19 9.40 2.54 9.02
C PRO A 19 8.87 2.36 10.44
N PHE A 20 7.67 1.79 10.54
CA PHE A 20 7.06 1.49 11.82
C PHE A 20 7.81 0.34 12.48
N ASP A 21 8.05 0.46 13.79
CA ASP A 21 8.61 -0.60 14.60
C ASP A 21 7.58 -1.71 14.82
N LYS A 22 7.63 -2.73 13.96
CA LYS A 22 6.69 -3.87 13.95
C LYS A 22 6.67 -4.66 15.27
N THR A 23 7.64 -4.47 16.18
CA THR A 23 7.60 -5.10 17.52
C THR A 23 6.49 -4.55 18.41
N GLN A 24 5.95 -3.38 18.08
CA GLN A 24 4.83 -2.76 18.78
C GLN A 24 3.46 -3.25 18.29
N LEU A 25 3.41 -4.03 17.20
CA LEU A 25 2.17 -4.64 16.73
C LEU A 25 1.82 -5.83 17.60
N ASP A 26 0.51 -6.04 17.79
CA ASP A 26 0.04 -7.32 18.31
C ASP A 26 0.49 -8.45 17.37
N PRO A 27 1.00 -9.59 17.89
CA PRO A 27 1.50 -10.68 17.05
C PRO A 27 0.48 -11.25 16.05
N SER A 28 -0.82 -11.07 16.31
CA SER A 28 -1.90 -11.46 15.40
C SER A 28 -2.15 -10.46 14.27
N SER A 29 -1.57 -9.26 14.34
CA SER A 29 -1.73 -8.21 13.34
C SER A 29 -0.71 -8.31 12.22
N VAL A 30 -1.07 -7.80 11.04
CA VAL A 30 -0.18 -7.72 9.88
C VAL A 30 -0.14 -6.26 9.43
N PHE A 31 1.05 -5.76 9.15
CA PHE A 31 1.25 -4.39 8.67
C PHE A 31 2.26 -4.35 7.52
N GLU A 32 1.88 -3.65 6.46
CA GLU A 32 2.63 -3.53 5.21
C GLU A 32 2.78 -2.05 4.85
N GLN A 33 4.02 -1.63 4.63
CA GLN A 33 4.39 -0.24 4.32
C GLN A 33 5.19 -0.11 3.02
N PHE A 34 5.39 -1.23 2.31
CA PHE A 34 6.17 -1.31 1.07
C PHE A 34 7.61 -0.81 1.22
N ASP A 35 8.24 -1.10 2.36
CA ASP A 35 9.61 -0.73 2.73
C ASP A 35 10.70 -1.57 2.03
N TYR A 36 10.45 -1.95 0.77
CA TYR A 36 11.33 -2.77 -0.05
C TYR A 36 11.97 -1.94 -1.18
N PRO A 37 13.22 -2.24 -1.58
CA PRO A 37 13.86 -1.56 -2.71
C PRO A 37 13.12 -1.72 -4.04
N SER A 38 12.37 -2.81 -4.21
CA SER A 38 11.61 -3.12 -5.43
C SER A 38 10.51 -4.15 -5.16
N LEU A 39 9.62 -4.34 -6.13
CA LEU A 39 8.60 -5.40 -6.08
C LEU A 39 9.23 -6.80 -6.02
N ASN A 40 10.34 -7.05 -6.72
CA ASN A 40 11.00 -8.36 -6.73
C ASN A 40 11.64 -8.73 -5.38
N SER A 41 11.94 -7.74 -4.54
CA SER A 41 12.46 -7.92 -3.19
C SER A 41 11.37 -7.98 -2.13
N SER A 42 10.09 -7.89 -2.52
CA SER A 42 8.95 -7.93 -1.61
C SER A 42 8.25 -9.30 -1.64
N PRO A 43 7.39 -9.62 -0.67
CA PRO A 43 6.62 -10.87 -0.65
C PRO A 43 5.38 -10.84 -1.58
N TRP A 44 5.16 -9.75 -2.31
CA TRP A 44 4.03 -9.58 -3.21
C TRP A 44 4.26 -10.30 -4.54
N GLN A 45 3.23 -10.97 -5.04
CA GLN A 45 3.27 -11.76 -6.27
C GLN A 45 2.24 -11.25 -7.26
N VAL A 46 2.72 -10.87 -8.45
CA VAL A 46 1.84 -10.47 -9.56
C VAL A 46 1.16 -11.71 -10.13
N SER A 47 -0.15 -11.64 -10.30
CA SER A 47 -0.91 -12.72 -10.91
C SER A 47 -0.69 -12.74 -12.42
N THR A 48 -0.35 -13.92 -12.95
CA THR A 48 -0.26 -14.20 -14.39
C THR A 48 -1.46 -15.00 -14.89
N ALA A 49 -2.51 -15.10 -14.08
CA ALA A 49 -3.71 -15.87 -14.39
C ALA A 49 -4.42 -15.31 -15.63
N LYS A 50 -5.11 -16.21 -16.34
CA LYS A 50 -5.96 -15.87 -17.47
C LYS A 50 -7.40 -16.16 -17.06
N LYS A 51 -8.28 -15.18 -17.23
CA LYS A 51 -9.72 -15.39 -17.06
C LYS A 51 -10.24 -16.03 -18.35
N PHE A 52 -10.80 -17.23 -18.21
CA PHE A 52 -11.70 -17.81 -19.20
C PHE A 52 -13.11 -17.46 -18.76
N ASP A 53 -13.89 -16.84 -19.63
CA ASP A 53 -15.30 -16.57 -19.36
C ASP A 53 -16.12 -17.56 -20.18
N GLU A 54 -16.93 -18.38 -19.52
CA GLU A 54 -17.83 -19.32 -20.20
C GLU A 54 -18.89 -18.51 -20.97
N GLY A 55 -18.64 -18.28 -22.27
CA GLY A 55 -19.51 -17.47 -23.15
C GLY A 55 -18.80 -16.34 -23.90
N ARG A 56 -17.49 -16.12 -23.69
CA ARG A 56 -16.67 -15.21 -24.52
C ARG A 56 -15.46 -15.95 -25.08
N ASP A 57 -15.19 -15.78 -26.38
CA ASP A 57 -13.97 -16.30 -27.04
C ASP A 57 -12.68 -15.55 -26.64
N GLU A 58 -12.79 -14.49 -25.83
CA GLU A 58 -11.67 -13.65 -25.44
C GLU A 58 -11.01 -14.11 -24.12
N ILE A 59 -9.72 -14.43 -24.20
CA ILE A 59 -8.88 -14.72 -23.03
C ILE A 59 -8.39 -13.40 -22.44
N VAL A 60 -9.01 -12.95 -21.34
CA VAL A 60 -8.56 -11.74 -20.63
C VAL A 60 -7.40 -12.09 -19.70
N ARG A 61 -6.27 -11.41 -19.88
CA ARG A 61 -5.06 -11.60 -19.05
C ARG A 61 -4.90 -10.45 -18.06
N TYR A 62 -4.40 -10.77 -16.86
CA TYR A 62 -3.87 -9.75 -15.97
C TYR A 62 -2.49 -9.31 -16.48
N SER A 63 -2.46 -8.21 -17.24
CA SER A 63 -1.25 -7.66 -17.87
C SER A 63 -0.79 -6.34 -17.25
N GLY A 64 -1.43 -5.89 -16.18
CA GLY A 64 -1.06 -4.65 -15.50
C GLY A 64 0.29 -4.75 -14.79
N GLU A 65 1.15 -3.76 -15.02
CA GLU A 65 2.45 -3.66 -14.37
C GLU A 65 2.36 -2.97 -13.01
N TRP A 66 2.98 -3.59 -12.01
CA TRP A 66 3.08 -3.07 -10.65
C TRP A 66 4.51 -2.62 -10.35
N LYS A 67 4.65 -1.59 -9.53
CA LYS A 67 5.95 -1.14 -9.03
C LYS A 67 5.84 -0.66 -7.60
N ILE A 68 6.86 -0.91 -6.78
CA ILE A 68 7.04 -0.24 -5.49
C ILE A 68 7.86 1.02 -5.73
N GLU A 69 7.25 2.18 -5.54
CA GLU A 69 7.92 3.47 -5.71
C GLU A 69 7.22 4.56 -4.91
N SER A 70 7.92 5.68 -4.73
CA SER A 70 7.30 6.84 -4.08
C SER A 70 6.19 7.38 -4.95
N SER A 71 5.11 7.75 -4.29
CA SER A 71 4.00 8.36 -4.99
C SER A 71 4.42 9.74 -5.47
N THR A 72 4.38 9.97 -6.79
CA THR A 72 4.75 11.25 -7.42
C THR A 72 3.71 12.37 -7.18
N SER A 73 3.01 12.29 -6.05
CA SER A 73 2.06 13.30 -5.59
C SER A 73 2.70 14.66 -5.50
N LYS A 74 1.94 15.69 -5.87
CA LYS A 74 2.24 17.05 -5.42
C LYS A 74 2.16 17.18 -3.89
N TYR A 75 1.40 16.29 -3.24
CA TYR A 75 1.21 16.24 -1.78
C TYR A 75 1.47 14.81 -1.28
N PRO A 76 2.73 14.39 -1.07
CA PRO A 76 3.02 13.13 -0.41
C PRO A 76 2.60 13.22 1.06
N GLY A 77 2.14 12.10 1.64
CA GLY A 77 1.79 12.06 3.07
C GLY A 77 3.05 12.20 3.92
N LEU A 78 4.03 11.34 3.65
CA LEU A 78 5.36 11.41 4.26
C LEU A 78 6.43 11.49 3.16
N GLU A 79 7.43 12.34 3.35
CA GLU A 79 8.54 12.42 2.39
C GLU A 79 9.34 11.11 2.38
N GLY A 80 9.42 10.47 1.22
CA GLY A 80 10.12 9.19 1.04
C GLY A 80 9.27 7.96 1.35
N ASP A 81 7.96 8.12 1.59
CA ASP A 81 7.06 6.97 1.61
C ASP A 81 7.01 6.28 0.23
N LEU A 82 6.93 4.96 0.25
CA LEU A 82 6.75 4.12 -0.92
C LEU A 82 5.36 3.52 -0.90
N GLY A 83 4.84 3.21 -2.08
CA GLY A 83 3.58 2.49 -2.22
C GLY A 83 3.61 1.56 -3.41
N LEU A 84 2.61 0.68 -3.48
CA LEU A 84 2.38 -0.18 -4.62
C LEU A 84 1.60 0.58 -5.71
N VAL A 85 2.24 0.84 -6.84
CA VAL A 85 1.75 1.71 -7.91
C VAL A 85 1.42 0.90 -9.17
N MET A 86 0.23 1.16 -9.74
CA MET A 86 -0.20 0.67 -11.05
C MET A 86 0.42 1.52 -12.17
N LYS A 87 1.10 0.91 -13.16
CA LYS A 87 1.88 1.66 -14.18
C LYS A 87 1.31 1.61 -15.60
N SER A 88 0.53 0.59 -15.94
CA SER A 88 -0.04 0.40 -17.29
C SER A 88 -1.41 1.07 -17.46
N ARG A 89 -1.69 1.65 -18.62
CA ARG A 89 -3.04 2.12 -18.96
C ARG A 89 -3.90 0.95 -19.45
N ALA A 90 -5.21 1.03 -19.20
CA ALA A 90 -6.22 0.10 -19.74
C ALA A 90 -5.87 -1.39 -19.61
N SER A 91 -5.35 -1.79 -18.44
CA SER A 91 -4.93 -3.16 -18.16
C SER A 91 -5.68 -3.72 -16.96
N HIS A 92 -5.87 -5.04 -16.93
CA HIS A 92 -6.38 -5.73 -15.74
C HIS A 92 -5.22 -6.00 -14.78
N TYR A 93 -5.43 -5.68 -13.51
CA TYR A 93 -4.43 -5.82 -12.46
C TYR A 93 -4.81 -6.94 -11.51
N ALA A 94 -3.81 -7.74 -11.12
CA ALA A 94 -3.95 -8.67 -10.02
C ALA A 94 -2.59 -8.90 -9.37
N ILE A 95 -2.57 -8.84 -8.04
CA ILE A 95 -1.39 -9.04 -7.21
C ILE A 95 -1.87 -9.54 -5.85
N SER A 96 -1.08 -10.39 -5.19
CA SER A 96 -1.41 -10.91 -3.87
C SER A 96 -0.18 -10.95 -2.97
N TYR A 97 -0.43 -10.88 -1.67
CA TYR A 97 0.56 -11.11 -0.64
C TYR A 97 0.04 -12.22 0.27
N LYS A 98 0.85 -13.26 0.45
CA LYS A 98 0.53 -14.33 1.39
C LYS A 98 0.83 -13.85 2.80
N LEU A 99 -0.20 -13.82 3.66
CA LEU A 99 -0.05 -13.41 5.05
C LEU A 99 0.93 -14.34 5.80
N PRO A 100 1.73 -13.79 6.73
CA PRO A 100 2.74 -14.56 7.46
C PRO A 100 2.13 -15.57 8.44
N HIS A 101 0.90 -15.31 8.88
CA HIS A 101 0.11 -16.18 9.76
C HIS A 101 -1.37 -16.07 9.42
N GLU A 102 -2.15 -17.01 9.95
CA GLU A 102 -3.61 -17.00 9.80
C GLU A 102 -4.21 -15.86 10.61
N VAL A 103 -5.03 -15.04 9.96
CA VAL A 103 -5.79 -13.98 10.63
C VAL A 103 -7.21 -14.49 10.88
N THR A 104 -7.56 -14.65 12.14
CA THR A 104 -8.86 -15.17 12.59
C THR A 104 -9.58 -14.18 13.48
N ASN A 105 -10.91 -14.17 13.39
CA ASN A 105 -11.79 -13.37 14.25
C ASN A 105 -12.13 -14.11 15.56
N THR A 106 -11.33 -15.10 15.96
CA THR A 106 -11.52 -15.84 17.21
C THR A 106 -10.30 -15.67 18.10
N ASN A 107 -10.50 -15.24 19.35
CA ASN A 107 -9.44 -15.10 20.32
C ASN A 107 -8.94 -16.50 20.78
N PRO A 108 -7.65 -16.82 20.62
CA PRO A 108 -7.12 -18.15 20.91
C PRO A 108 -7.12 -18.51 22.40
N ASN A 109 -7.19 -17.52 23.30
CA ASN A 109 -7.14 -17.74 24.75
C ASN A 109 -8.52 -18.04 25.35
N ASN A 110 -9.60 -17.56 24.73
CA ASN A 110 -10.95 -17.67 25.31
C ASN A 110 -12.05 -18.07 24.32
N ASN A 111 -11.70 -18.37 23.06
CA ASN A 111 -12.60 -18.77 21.98
C ASN A 111 -13.77 -17.80 21.70
N LYS A 112 -13.65 -16.53 22.09
CA LYS A 112 -14.65 -15.51 21.78
C LYS A 112 -14.35 -14.84 20.45
N THR A 113 -15.42 -14.46 19.75
CA THR A 113 -15.32 -13.64 18.54
C THR A 113 -14.74 -12.26 18.89
N GLN A 114 -13.82 -11.80 18.06
CA GLN A 114 -13.20 -10.47 18.11
C GLN A 114 -13.40 -9.76 16.77
N ASP A 115 -13.34 -8.44 16.80
CA ASP A 115 -13.45 -7.63 15.59
C ASP A 115 -12.23 -7.83 14.70
N LEU A 116 -12.48 -7.99 13.39
CA LEU A 116 -11.45 -8.05 12.37
C LEU A 116 -11.49 -6.73 11.59
N VAL A 117 -10.40 -5.97 11.64
CA VAL A 117 -10.28 -4.69 10.94
C VAL A 117 -9.28 -4.83 9.81
N LEU A 118 -9.71 -4.48 8.60
CA LEU A 118 -8.85 -4.31 7.43
C LEU A 118 -8.83 -2.83 7.06
N GLN A 119 -7.64 -2.23 7.08
CA GLN A 119 -7.43 -0.85 6.68
C GLN A 119 -6.32 -0.78 5.64
N TYR A 120 -6.52 0.07 4.63
CA TYR A 120 -5.50 0.40 3.64
C TYR A 120 -5.73 1.84 3.14
N GLU A 121 -4.68 2.42 2.59
CA GLU A 121 -4.73 3.72 1.96
C GLU A 121 -4.61 3.56 0.44
N PHE A 122 -5.36 4.37 -0.30
CA PHE A 122 -5.23 4.46 -1.75
C PHE A 122 -5.25 5.92 -2.18
N THR A 123 -4.57 6.24 -3.27
CA THR A 123 -4.58 7.58 -3.86
C THR A 123 -4.78 7.45 -5.36
N PHE A 124 -5.81 8.11 -5.88
CA PHE A 124 -5.97 8.31 -7.31
C PHE A 124 -5.14 9.50 -7.78
N ARG A 125 -4.48 9.33 -8.92
CA ARG A 125 -3.85 10.43 -9.64
C ARG A 125 -4.64 10.63 -10.92
N LEU A 126 -5.21 11.82 -11.05
CA LEU A 126 -5.78 12.35 -12.29
C LEU A 126 -4.72 13.19 -13.01
#